data_AF-A0A9F2RFM6-F1
#
_entry.id   AF-A0A9F2RFM6-F1
#
_cell.length_a   1.000
_cell.length_b   1.000
_cell.length_c   1.000
_cell.angle_alpha   90.00
_cell.angle_beta   90.00
_cell.angle_gamma   90.00
#
_symmetry.space_group_name_H-M   'P 1'
#
loop_
_entity.id
_entity.type
_entity.pdbx_description
1 polymer ?
#
loop_
_entity_poly.entity_id
_entity_poly.type
_entity_poly.pdbx_seq_one_letter_code
_entity_poly.pdbx_strand_id
1 'polypeptide(L)'
;MSGLDLERLILSGGPLGIMQAVLDHAVPYLHIREAFGQKIGHFQLMQGKMADMYTRLMACRQYVYNVAKACDQGHFNAKVSLWESTCGIGCSVFTLF
;
A
#
# COMPACT_ATOMS: atom_id res chain seq x y z
N MET A 1 -0.29 -27.61 -6.48
CA MET A 1 -1.36 -26.65 -6.14
C MET A 1 -0.96 -25.31 -6.73
N SER A 2 -1.62 -24.85 -7.80
CA SER A 2 -1.30 -23.60 -8.53
C SER A 2 -2.46 -22.60 -8.56
N GLY A 3 -3.71 -23.05 -8.36
CA GLY A 3 -4.88 -22.17 -8.32
C GLY A 3 -4.91 -21.24 -7.11
N LEU A 4 -4.41 -21.72 -5.96
CA LEU A 4 -4.40 -20.97 -4.70
C LEU A 4 -3.47 -19.75 -4.73
N ASP A 5 -2.41 -19.79 -5.54
CA ASP A 5 -1.47 -18.67 -5.69
C ASP A 5 -2.02 -17.57 -6.60
N LEU A 6 -2.79 -17.95 -7.62
CA LEU A 6 -3.46 -17.02 -8.55
C LEU A 6 -4.62 -16.28 -7.86
N GLU A 7 -5.45 -16.97 -7.09
CA GLU A 7 -6.54 -16.31 -6.35
C GLU A 7 -5.99 -15.30 -5.33
N ARG A 8 -4.86 -15.60 -4.67
CA ARG A 8 -4.19 -14.69 -3.74
C ARG A 8 -3.61 -13.46 -4.45
N LEU A 9 -3.02 -13.66 -5.63
CA LEU A 9 -2.55 -12.56 -6.47
C LEU A 9 -3.70 -11.64 -6.85
N ILE A 10 -4.84 -12.19 -7.28
CA ILE A 10 -6.02 -11.42 -7.66
C ILE A 10 -6.61 -10.68 -6.45
N LEU A 11 -6.73 -11.35 -5.31
CA LEU A 11 -7.26 -10.77 -4.08
C LEU A 11 -6.41 -9.58 -3.57
N SER A 12 -5.09 -9.60 -3.84
CA SER A 12 -4.18 -8.51 -3.48
C SER A 12 -4.45 -7.17 -4.17
N GLY A 13 -5.23 -7.17 -5.27
CA GLY A 13 -5.63 -5.94 -5.96
C GLY A 13 -6.57 -5.04 -5.14
N GLY A 14 -7.40 -5.64 -4.26
CA GLY A 14 -8.33 -4.91 -3.39
C GLY A 14 -7.62 -3.91 -2.44
N PRO A 15 -6.71 -4.36 -1.56
CA PRO A 15 -6.02 -3.47 -0.63
C PRO A 15 -5.15 -2.41 -1.33
N LEU A 16 -4.57 -2.70 -2.50
CA LEU A 16 -3.85 -1.70 -3.29
C LEU A 16 -4.75 -0.54 -3.71
N GLY A 17 -5.98 -0.84 -4.13
CA GLY A 17 -6.98 0.18 -4.48
C GLY A 17 -7.37 1.04 -3.29
N ILE A 18 -7.57 0.43 -2.12
CA ILE A 18 -7.91 1.16 -0.88
C ILE A 18 -6.76 2.10 -0.48
N MET A 19 -5.51 1.63 -0.49
CA MET A 19 -4.36 2.48 -0.17
C MET A 19 -4.23 3.68 -1.11
N GLN A 20 -4.51 3.48 -2.41
CA GLN A 20 -4.50 4.57 -3.37
C GLN A 20 -5.63 5.58 -3.11
N ALA A 21 -6.85 5.11 -2.84
CA ALA A 21 -7.98 5.97 -2.49
C ALA A 21 -7.71 6.79 -1.21
N VAL A 22 -7.07 6.19 -0.21
CA VAL A 22 -6.69 6.89 1.03
C VAL A 22 -5.72 8.04 0.74
N LEU A 23 -4.70 7.81 -0.11
CA LEU A 23 -3.77 8.88 -0.49
C LEU A 23 -4.44 9.98 -1.30
N ASP A 24 -5.32 9.63 -2.25
CA ASP A 24 -6.07 10.60 -3.05
C ASP A 24 -6.97 11.50 -2.20
N HIS A 25 -7.49 11.01 -1.07
CA HIS A 25 -8.23 11.83 -0.10
C HIS A 25 -7.34 12.58 0.90
N ALA A 26 -6.24 11.96 1.36
CA ALA A 26 -5.37 12.55 2.38
C ALA A 26 -4.53 13.72 1.85
N VAL A 27 -4.04 13.64 0.61
CA VAL A 27 -3.24 14.70 -0.02
C VAL A 27 -3.97 16.05 -0.08
N PRO A 28 -5.20 16.15 -0.64
CA PRO A 28 -5.92 17.43 -0.65
C PRO A 28 -6.28 17.89 0.76
N TYR A 29 -6.61 16.98 1.68
CA TYR A 29 -6.98 17.34 3.05
C TYR A 29 -5.86 18.07 3.80
N LEU A 30 -4.60 17.70 3.58
CA LEU A 30 -3.42 18.36 4.16
C LEU A 30 -3.27 19.83 3.76
N HIS A 31 -3.77 20.20 2.58
CA HIS A 31 -3.66 21.54 2.03
C HIS A 31 -4.81 22.45 2.46
N ILE A 32 -5.96 21.87 2.83
CA ILE A 32 -7.18 22.59 3.22
C ILE A 32 -7.24 22.78 4.74
N ARG A 33 -6.75 21.80 5.51
CA ARG A 33 -6.84 21.84 6.97
C ARG A 33 -5.72 22.70 7.58
N GLU A 34 -6.13 23.68 8.38
CA GLU A 34 -5.24 24.53 9.17
C GLU A 34 -5.31 24.14 10.65
N ALA A 35 -4.15 24.04 11.29
CA ALA A 35 -4.01 23.78 12.72
C ALA A 35 -2.81 24.56 13.27
N PHE A 36 -2.93 25.10 14.49
CA PHE A 36 -1.89 25.93 15.12
C PHE A 36 -1.46 27.14 14.26
N GLY A 37 -2.38 27.70 13.47
CA GLY A 37 -2.11 28.87 12.62
C GLY A 37 -1.30 28.58 11.35
N GLN A 38 -1.08 27.31 11.01
CA GLN A 38 -0.44 26.90 9.75
C GLN A 38 -1.14 25.70 9.11
N LYS A 39 -0.89 25.47 7.81
CA LYS A 39 -1.42 24.28 7.12
C LYS A 39 -0.75 23.02 7.66
N ILE A 40 -1.53 21.96 7.81
CA ILE A 40 -1.06 20.69 8.39
C ILE A 40 0.10 20.07 7.56
N GLY A 41 0.16 20.33 6.26
CA GLY A 41 1.25 19.88 5.39
C GLY A 41 2.65 20.43 5.73
N HIS A 42 2.77 21.50 6.52
CA HIS A 42 4.07 22.04 6.90
C HIS A 42 4.72 21.36 8.12
N PHE A 43 3.98 20.51 8.85
CA PHE A 43 4.55 19.79 9.97
C PHE A 43 5.37 18.59 9.49
N GLN A 44 6.62 18.47 9.95
CA GLN A 44 7.54 17.36 9.63
C GLN A 44 6.93 15.98 9.89
N LEU A 45 6.14 15.85 10.97
CA LEU A 45 5.43 14.63 11.34
C LEU A 45 4.43 14.19 10.25
N MET A 46 3.73 15.15 9.64
CA MET A 46 2.74 14.85 8.61
C MET A 46 3.43 14.52 7.28
N GLN A 47 4.53 15.19 6.97
CA GLN A 47 5.37 14.87 5.81
C GLN A 47 5.95 13.46 5.90
N GLY A 48 6.46 13.06 7.08
CA GLY A 48 6.94 11.70 7.33
C GLY A 48 5.84 10.65 7.16
N LYS A 49 4.67 10.87 7.76
CA LYS A 49 3.52 9.95 7.62
C LYS A 49 3.09 9.75 6.16
N MET A 50 3.05 10.83 5.38
CA MET A 50 2.68 10.74 3.96
C MET A 50 3.76 10.03 3.14
N ALA A 51 5.04 10.31 3.42
CA ALA A 51 6.16 9.62 2.77
C ALA A 51 6.13 8.11 3.04
N ASP A 52 5.85 7.70 4.27
CA ASP A 52 5.75 6.28 4.65
C ASP A 52 4.57 5.59 3.94
N MET A 53 3.40 6.24 3.90
CA MET A 53 2.23 5.70 3.20
C MET A 53 2.49 5.52 1.69
N TYR A 54 3.09 6.53 1.06
CA TYR A 54 3.44 6.48 -0.37
C TYR A 54 4.47 5.39 -0.67
N THR A 55 5.52 5.29 0.16
CA THR A 55 6.58 4.29 -0.01
C THR A 55 6.04 2.88 0.13
N ARG A 56 5.15 2.63 1.10
CA ARG A 56 4.48 1.33 1.27
C ARG A 56 3.60 0.98 0.09
N LEU A 57 2.81 1.92 -0.42
CA LEU A 57 1.99 1.69 -1.62
C LEU A 57 2.86 1.27 -2.80
N MET A 58 3.94 2.00 -3.05
CA MET A 58 4.82 1.72 -4.20
C MET A 58 5.55 0.38 -4.04
N ALA A 59 6.01 0.04 -2.84
CA ALA A 59 6.60 -1.26 -2.56
C ALA A 59 5.60 -2.40 -2.83
N CYS A 60 4.36 -2.29 -2.35
CA CYS A 60 3.34 -3.30 -2.55
C CYS A 60 2.93 -3.44 -4.03
N ARG A 61 2.77 -2.31 -4.73
CA ARG A 61 2.45 -2.29 -6.17
C ARG A 61 3.54 -2.97 -7.00
N GLN A 62 4.80 -2.63 -6.75
CA GLN A 62 5.93 -3.25 -7.45
C GLN A 62 6.01 -4.75 -7.16
N TYR A 63 5.73 -5.15 -5.93
CA TYR A 63 5.72 -6.54 -5.53
C TYR A 63 4.67 -7.34 -6.32
N VAL A 64 3.43 -6.88 -6.35
CA VAL A 64 2.34 -7.55 -7.08
C VAL A 64 2.65 -7.67 -8.57
N TYR A 65 3.15 -6.62 -9.21
CA TYR A 65 3.53 -6.69 -10.63
C TYR A 65 4.71 -7.63 -10.89
N ASN A 66 5.70 -7.68 -10.00
CA ASN A 66 6.81 -8.63 -10.11
C ASN A 66 6.35 -10.08 -9.97
N VAL A 67 5.39 -10.35 -9.07
CA VAL A 67 4.81 -11.69 -8.90
C VAL A 67 3.95 -12.04 -10.11
N ALA A 68 3.10 -11.12 -10.60
CA ALA A 68 2.29 -11.33 -11.80
C ALA A 68 3.18 -11.70 -13.01
N LYS A 69 4.26 -10.94 -13.23
CA LYS A 69 5.23 -11.23 -14.29
C LYS A 69 5.90 -12.59 -14.13
N ALA A 70 6.18 -13.02 -12.90
CA ALA A 70 6.75 -14.35 -12.63
C ALA A 70 5.73 -15.46 -12.90
N CYS A 71 4.45 -15.24 -12.57
CA CYS A 71 3.35 -16.16 -12.89
C CYS A 71 3.17 -16.29 -14.42
N ASP A 72 3.25 -15.20 -15.17
CA ASP A 72 3.19 -15.21 -16.64
C ASP A 72 4.34 -16.03 -17.27
N GLN A 73 5.48 -16.10 -16.59
CA GLN A 73 6.65 -16.89 -17.00
C GLN A 73 6.60 -18.36 -16.55
N GLY A 74 5.51 -18.80 -15.91
CA GLY A 74 5.34 -20.18 -15.43
C GLY A 74 5.97 -20.47 -14.06
N HIS A 75 6.46 -19.45 -13.33
CA HIS A 75 7.04 -19.60 -11.99
C HIS A 75 5.98 -19.37 -10.90
N PHE A 76 5.20 -20.39 -10.57
CA PHE A 76 4.03 -20.27 -9.68
C PHE A 76 4.31 -20.35 -8.16
N ASN A 77 5.52 -20.68 -7.70
CA ASN A 77 5.74 -21.14 -6.31
C ASN A 77 6.44 -20.13 -5.36
N ALA A 78 7.25 -19.20 -5.87
CA ALA A 78 8.34 -18.66 -5.03
C ALA A 78 8.05 -17.36 -4.24
N LYS A 79 6.96 -16.63 -4.48
CA LYS A 79 6.83 -15.23 -3.99
C LYS A 79 5.46 -14.84 -3.43
N VAL A 80 4.43 -15.68 -3.45
CA VAL A 80 3.10 -15.25 -2.96
C VAL A 80 3.05 -15.13 -1.42
N SER A 81 3.76 -16.00 -0.69
CA SER A 81 3.75 -16.04 0.79
C SER A 81 4.36 -14.82 1.48
N LEU A 82 5.27 -14.09 0.82
CA LEU A 82 5.92 -12.89 1.37
C LEU A 82 5.03 -11.64 1.34
N TRP A 83 3.92 -11.65 0.57
CA TRP A 83 2.96 -10.55 0.55
C TRP A 83 2.36 -10.31 1.95
N GLU A 84 2.04 -11.38 2.68
CA GLU A 84 1.39 -11.32 4.00
C GLU A 84 2.27 -10.57 5.00
N SER A 85 3.59 -10.80 4.93
CA SER A 85 4.56 -10.11 5.77
C SER A 85 4.80 -8.66 5.37
N THR A 86 4.70 -8.32 4.08
CA THR A 86 5.11 -7.00 3.57
C THR A 86 3.95 -6.00 3.51
N CYS A 87 2.74 -6.46 3.22
CA CYS A 87 1.54 -5.63 3.12
C CYS A 87 0.61 -5.77 4.35
N GLY A 88 0.59 -6.95 4.99
CA GLY A 88 -0.26 -7.22 6.17
C GLY A 88 0.05 -6.34 7.39
N ILE A 89 1.30 -5.89 7.55
CA ILE A 89 1.70 -4.95 8.61
C ILE A 89 1.19 -3.52 8.33
N GLY A 90 0.84 -3.20 7.07
CA GLY A 90 0.29 -1.90 6.68
C GLY A 90 -1.18 -1.70 7.08
N CYS A 91 -1.95 -2.78 7.20
CA CYS A 91 -3.37 -2.71 7.60
C CYS A 91 -3.51 -2.45 9.11
N SER A 92 -2.58 -2.93 9.94
CA SER A 92 -2.57 -2.70 11.39
C SER A 92 -2.36 -1.22 11.77
N VAL A 93 -1.80 -0.41 10.86
CA VAL A 93 -1.66 1.05 11.07
C VAL A 93 -2.98 1.78 10.89
N PHE A 94 -3.98 1.18 10.23
CA PHE A 94 -5.34 1.71 10.21
C PHE A 94 -6.08 1.46 11.54
N THR A 95 -5.59 0.56 12.40
CA THR A 95 -6.11 0.32 13.76
C THR A 95 -5.51 1.26 14.81
N LEU A 96 -4.60 2.15 14.42
CA LEU A 96 -3.96 3.13 15.31
C LEU A 96 -4.27 4.59 14.92
N PHE A 97 -5.48 4.78 14.37
CA PHE A 97 -6.19 6.05 14.34
C PHE A 97 -7.58 5.88 14.94
#